data_AF-A0A0C4YPH2-F1
#
_entry.id   AF-A0A0C4YPH2-F1
#
_cell.length_a   1.000
_cell.length_b   1.000
_cell.length_c   1.000
_cell.angle_alpha   90.00
_cell.angle_beta   90.00
_cell.angle_gamma   90.00
#
_symmetry.space_group_name_H-M   'P 1'
#
loop_
_entity.id
_entity.type
_entity.pdbx_description
1 polymer ?
#
loop_
_entity_poly.entity_id
_entity_poly.type
_entity_poly.pdbx_seq_one_letter_code
_entity_poly.pdbx_strand_id
1 'polypeptide(L)'
;MNRMRTLHLVAVTLLSLAAIPAMAVENYLLAAHKQRLEKARVEESAAKSTWDKAFALRQQAAELDSMGKSAEALTLIDRALSSVGSENAKDFIATKASILFSMNDPRGALALLAPHLEATREYAARQAAAGRNLALGTFTEGFVTATFAQIQLEQWRDAIATLANAEAPLEGPSFYAYRSLVYRYIMSRAKDDTLVNPQLEDMATYYAQNDKGHYGALLRMWQGEDTRKEAAALIGQMSGSEQQEAFAEALFHSAAYAKFVKGDAASARTMLDKLNQVAPYGSIEWIYGQRVL
;
A
#
# COMPACT_ATOMS: atom_id res chain seq x y z
N MET A 1 18.14 40.40 -50.35
CA MET A 1 18.37 40.71 -48.93
C MET A 1 17.01 40.84 -48.25
N ASN A 2 16.53 39.78 -47.58
CA ASN A 2 16.48 39.64 -46.10
C ASN A 2 15.48 40.62 -45.44
N ARG A 3 14.44 40.25 -44.69
CA ARG A 3 14.04 39.02 -43.98
C ARG A 3 12.51 39.00 -43.80
N MET A 4 11.87 37.85 -44.04
CA MET A 4 10.54 37.52 -43.52
C MET A 4 10.64 37.23 -42.01
N ARG A 5 9.75 37.82 -41.21
CA ARG A 5 9.57 37.51 -39.79
C ARG A 5 8.58 36.33 -39.69
N THR A 6 9.09 35.15 -39.39
CA THR A 6 8.28 33.98 -39.06
C THR A 6 7.85 34.06 -37.60
N LEU A 7 6.56 34.33 -37.35
CA LEU A 7 5.93 34.12 -36.05
C LEU A 7 6.09 32.63 -35.69
N HIS A 8 6.87 32.32 -34.65
CA HIS A 8 6.83 31.00 -34.03
C HIS A 8 5.61 30.95 -33.12
N LEU A 9 4.55 30.33 -33.63
CA LEU A 9 3.42 29.87 -32.84
C LEU A 9 3.94 28.74 -31.94
N VAL A 10 4.11 29.02 -30.64
CA VAL A 10 4.37 27.97 -29.65
C VAL A 10 3.07 27.18 -29.52
N ALA A 11 3.00 26.05 -30.22
CA ALA A 11 1.97 25.05 -29.99
C ALA A 11 2.21 24.45 -28.60
N VAL A 12 1.43 24.90 -27.62
CA VAL A 12 1.28 24.19 -26.35
C VAL A 12 0.55 22.89 -26.67
N THR A 13 1.31 21.81 -26.79
CA THR A 13 0.76 20.47 -26.92
C THR A 13 0.07 20.14 -25.60
N LEU A 14 -1.26 20.33 -25.56
CA LEU A 14 -2.13 19.71 -24.57
C LEU A 14 -1.91 18.19 -24.67
N LEU A 15 -1.09 17.65 -23.77
CA LEU A 15 -0.99 16.22 -23.55
C LEU A 15 -2.38 15.73 -23.15
N SER A 16 -2.97 14.94 -24.04
CA SER A 16 -4.27 14.32 -23.86
C SER A 16 -4.26 13.42 -22.62
N LEU A 17 -4.96 13.85 -21.57
CA LEU A 17 -5.36 13.00 -20.45
C LEU A 17 -6.41 11.99 -20.94
N ALA A 18 -5.97 10.82 -21.42
CA ALA A 18 -6.84 9.67 -21.67
C ALA A 18 -6.01 8.38 -21.74
N ALA A 19 -6.39 7.25 -21.15
CA ALA A 19 -7.52 6.95 -20.29
C ALA A 19 -7.10 5.77 -19.41
N ILE A 20 -7.07 5.98 -18.11
CA ILE A 20 -7.38 4.90 -17.18
C ILE A 20 -8.89 4.66 -17.36
N PRO A 21 -9.35 3.44 -17.68
CA PRO A 21 -10.74 3.20 -18.02
C PRO A 21 -11.66 3.72 -16.91
N ALA A 22 -12.81 4.29 -17.31
CA ALA A 22 -13.87 4.58 -16.37
C ALA A 22 -14.32 3.25 -15.76
N MET A 23 -14.18 3.09 -14.46
CA MET A 23 -14.66 1.87 -13.81
C MET A 23 -16.18 1.77 -13.93
N ALA A 24 -16.69 0.54 -13.95
CA ALA A 24 -18.10 0.26 -13.88
C ALA A 24 -18.72 0.92 -12.64
N VAL A 25 -20.01 1.29 -12.74
CA VAL A 25 -20.83 1.96 -11.70
C VAL A 25 -20.89 1.16 -10.37
N GLU A 26 -20.44 -0.09 -10.36
CA GLU A 26 -20.48 -0.99 -9.21
C GLU A 26 -19.13 -1.02 -8.45
N ASN A 27 -19.19 -0.74 -7.15
CA ASN A 27 -18.02 -0.75 -6.26
C ASN A 27 -17.85 -2.14 -5.63
N TYR A 28 -17.13 -3.03 -6.35
CA TYR A 28 -16.87 -4.41 -5.94
C TYR A 28 -16.12 -4.52 -4.61
N LEU A 29 -15.21 -3.59 -4.32
CA LEU A 29 -14.49 -3.55 -3.05
C LEU A 29 -15.42 -3.29 -1.87
N LEU A 30 -16.27 -2.26 -1.97
CA LEU A 30 -17.28 -1.99 -0.97
C LEU A 30 -18.21 -3.21 -0.76
N ALA A 31 -18.64 -3.84 -1.85
CA ALA A 31 -19.45 -5.05 -1.76
C ALA A 31 -18.71 -6.19 -1.04
N ALA A 32 -17.43 -6.41 -1.36
CA ALA A 32 -16.60 -7.43 -0.74
C ALA A 32 -16.37 -7.16 0.76
N HIS A 33 -16.05 -5.92 1.14
CA HIS A 33 -15.89 -5.53 2.55
C HIS A 33 -17.20 -5.69 3.34
N LYS A 34 -18.35 -5.30 2.76
CA LYS A 34 -19.67 -5.55 3.37
C LYS A 34 -19.93 -7.03 3.59
N GLN A 35 -19.65 -7.86 2.57
CA GLN A 35 -19.84 -9.31 2.66
C GLN A 35 -18.95 -9.92 3.76
N ARG A 36 -17.67 -9.54 3.81
CA ARG A 36 -16.74 -10.00 4.85
C ARG A 36 -17.12 -9.51 6.24
N LEU A 37 -17.63 -8.27 6.37
CA LEU A 37 -18.14 -7.75 7.63
C LEU A 37 -19.35 -8.56 8.12
N GLU A 38 -20.33 -8.84 7.25
CA GLU A 38 -21.49 -9.65 7.62
C GLU A 38 -21.08 -11.08 8.00
N LYS A 39 -20.14 -11.67 7.27
CA LYS A 39 -19.57 -12.97 7.63
C LYS A 39 -18.93 -12.93 9.02
N ALA A 40 -18.11 -11.93 9.32
CA ALA A 40 -17.46 -11.79 10.62
C ALA A 40 -18.45 -11.55 11.77
N ARG A 41 -19.59 -10.89 11.51
CA ARG A 41 -20.70 -10.74 12.48
C ARG A 41 -21.41 -12.06 12.78
N VAL A 42 -21.62 -12.88 11.75
CA VAL A 42 -22.15 -14.24 11.89
C VAL A 42 -21.17 -15.11 12.69
N GLU A 43 -19.88 -15.04 12.40
CA GLU A 43 -18.82 -15.75 13.13
C GLU A 43 -18.73 -15.33 14.60
N GLU A 44 -18.85 -14.02 14.92
CA GLU A 44 -18.91 -13.54 16.30
C GLU A 44 -20.12 -14.13 17.04
N SER A 45 -21.29 -14.14 16.39
CA SER A 45 -22.53 -14.64 16.98
C SER A 45 -22.50 -16.16 17.22
N ALA A 46 -21.77 -16.88 16.38
CA ALA A 46 -21.60 -18.33 16.46
C ALA A 46 -20.37 -18.78 17.28
N ALA A 47 -19.55 -17.83 17.76
CA ALA A 47 -18.30 -18.10 18.44
C ALA A 47 -18.52 -18.94 19.72
N LYS A 48 -17.74 -20.01 19.87
CA LYS A 48 -17.83 -20.93 21.02
C LYS A 48 -16.71 -20.72 22.05
N SER A 49 -15.73 -19.88 21.72
CA SER A 49 -14.61 -19.55 22.58
C SER A 49 -14.33 -18.05 22.58
N THR A 50 -13.64 -17.57 23.62
CA THR A 50 -13.15 -16.19 23.68
C THR A 50 -12.24 -15.85 22.50
N TRP A 51 -11.44 -16.83 22.07
CA TRP A 51 -10.55 -16.68 20.92
C TRP A 51 -11.31 -16.49 19.61
N ASP A 52 -12.29 -17.36 19.32
CA ASP A 52 -13.11 -17.24 18.10
C ASP A 52 -13.83 -15.90 18.06
N LYS A 53 -14.34 -15.46 19.22
CA LYS A 53 -15.02 -14.17 19.34
C LYS A 53 -14.07 -13.00 19.10
N ALA A 54 -12.89 -13.02 19.71
CA ALA A 54 -11.88 -11.99 19.50
C ALA A 54 -11.44 -11.94 18.03
N PHE A 55 -11.17 -13.10 17.42
CA PHE A 55 -10.79 -13.19 16.01
C PHE A 55 -11.88 -12.60 15.11
N ALA A 56 -13.15 -12.97 15.31
CA ALA A 56 -14.27 -12.39 14.57
C ALA A 56 -14.37 -10.87 14.75
N LEU A 57 -14.17 -10.35 15.97
CA LEU A 57 -14.12 -8.90 16.23
C LEU A 57 -12.96 -8.20 15.50
N ARG A 58 -11.78 -8.82 15.42
CA ARG A 58 -10.65 -8.30 14.64
C ARG A 58 -10.99 -8.22 13.16
N GLN A 59 -11.63 -9.26 12.61
CA GLN A 59 -12.09 -9.25 11.22
C GLN A 59 -13.11 -8.12 11.00
N GLN A 60 -14.11 -7.96 11.87
CA GLN A 60 -15.04 -6.84 11.77
C GLN A 60 -14.33 -5.49 11.80
N ALA A 61 -13.34 -5.32 12.69
CA ALA A 61 -12.57 -4.09 12.77
C ALA A 61 -11.82 -3.78 11.47
N ALA A 62 -11.12 -4.75 10.87
CA ALA A 62 -10.39 -4.58 9.62
C ALA A 62 -11.33 -4.18 8.45
N GLU A 63 -12.49 -4.82 8.33
CA GLU A 63 -13.45 -4.50 7.28
C GLU A 63 -14.11 -3.12 7.49
N LEU A 64 -14.39 -2.75 8.75
CA LEU A 64 -14.90 -1.41 9.08
C LEU A 64 -13.89 -0.32 8.78
N ASP A 65 -12.61 -0.52 9.13
CA ASP A 65 -11.54 0.43 8.83
C ASP A 65 -11.39 0.63 7.33
N SER A 66 -11.40 -0.48 6.58
CA SER A 66 -11.32 -0.45 5.11
C SER A 66 -12.48 0.33 4.47
N MET A 67 -13.64 0.37 5.11
CA MET A 67 -14.82 1.16 4.71
C MET A 67 -14.84 2.59 5.28
N GLY A 68 -13.74 3.07 5.86
CA GLY A 68 -13.61 4.41 6.43
C GLY A 68 -14.28 4.60 7.79
N LYS A 69 -14.66 3.52 8.48
CA LYS A 69 -15.29 3.56 9.82
C LYS A 69 -14.26 3.30 10.93
N SER A 70 -13.11 3.96 10.84
CA SER A 70 -11.95 3.69 11.72
C SER A 70 -12.24 3.87 13.22
N ALA A 71 -13.13 4.79 13.61
CA ALA A 71 -13.51 4.95 15.03
C ALA A 71 -14.32 3.76 15.58
N GLU A 72 -15.21 3.20 14.77
CA GLU A 72 -15.96 1.97 15.11
C GLU A 72 -15.00 0.77 15.14
N ALA A 73 -14.12 0.68 14.14
CA ALA A 73 -13.08 -0.34 14.08
C ALA A 73 -12.17 -0.33 15.31
N LEU A 74 -11.72 0.87 15.75
CA LEU A 74 -10.88 1.03 16.94
C LEU A 74 -11.56 0.48 18.19
N THR A 75 -12.86 0.75 18.35
CA THR A 75 -13.64 0.23 19.48
C THR A 75 -13.71 -1.30 19.47
N LEU A 76 -13.89 -1.92 18.29
CA LEU A 76 -13.96 -3.38 18.18
C LEU A 76 -12.59 -4.05 18.41
N ILE A 77 -11.51 -3.49 17.86
CA ILE A 77 -10.18 -4.08 18.05
C ILE A 77 -9.72 -3.95 19.50
N ASP A 78 -10.08 -2.87 20.19
CA ASP A 78 -9.80 -2.73 21.63
C ASP A 78 -10.54 -3.79 22.46
N ARG A 79 -11.81 -4.08 22.14
CA ARG A 79 -12.58 -5.17 22.76
C ARG A 79 -11.93 -6.53 22.49
N ALA A 80 -11.50 -6.78 21.26
CA ALA A 80 -10.83 -8.02 20.88
C ALA A 80 -9.51 -8.19 21.66
N LEU A 81 -8.69 -7.15 21.70
CA LEU A 81 -7.41 -7.12 22.44
C LEU A 81 -7.60 -7.36 23.94
N SER A 82 -8.63 -6.77 24.55
CA SER A 82 -8.90 -6.99 25.98
C SER A 82 -9.30 -8.43 26.33
N SER A 83 -9.62 -9.24 25.32
CA SER A 83 -10.10 -10.62 25.47
C SER A 83 -9.02 -11.67 25.19
N VAL A 84 -7.84 -11.29 24.67
CA VAL A 84 -6.77 -12.21 24.30
C VAL A 84 -5.54 -12.04 25.19
N GLY A 85 -4.82 -13.13 25.43
CA GLY A 85 -3.51 -13.09 26.10
C GLY A 85 -2.45 -12.39 25.25
N SER A 86 -1.45 -11.80 25.90
CA SER A 86 -0.38 -11.04 25.24
C SER A 86 0.40 -11.85 24.21
N GLU A 87 0.52 -13.16 24.42
CA GLU A 87 1.20 -14.11 23.55
C GLU A 87 0.53 -14.28 22.18
N ASN A 88 -0.77 -13.96 22.10
CA ASN A 88 -1.57 -14.10 20.88
C ASN A 88 -2.02 -12.74 20.30
N ALA A 89 -1.56 -11.63 20.88
CA ALA A 89 -2.03 -10.28 20.53
C ALA A 89 -1.42 -9.72 19.23
N LYS A 90 -0.43 -10.40 18.63
CA LYS A 90 0.38 -9.88 17.52
C LYS A 90 -0.46 -9.40 16.33
N ASP A 91 -1.36 -10.23 15.81
CA ASP A 91 -2.19 -9.87 14.65
C ASP A 91 -3.23 -8.81 14.98
N PHE A 92 -3.74 -8.81 16.22
CA PHE A 92 -4.65 -7.78 16.71
C PHE A 92 -3.96 -6.42 16.82
N ILE A 93 -2.70 -6.42 17.22
CA ILE A 93 -1.84 -5.25 17.31
C ILE A 93 -1.55 -4.69 15.92
N ALA A 94 -1.25 -5.53 14.93
CA ALA A 94 -1.10 -5.09 13.54
C ALA A 94 -2.37 -4.39 13.03
N THR A 95 -3.53 -5.02 13.20
CA THR A 95 -4.82 -4.44 12.81
C THR A 95 -5.10 -3.12 13.53
N LYS A 96 -4.86 -3.03 14.85
CA LYS A 96 -5.02 -1.77 15.61
C LYS A 96 -4.07 -0.68 15.12
N ALA A 97 -2.82 -1.02 14.83
CA ALA A 97 -1.86 -0.06 14.31
C ALA A 97 -2.27 0.46 12.92
N SER A 98 -2.81 -0.42 12.07
CA SER A 98 -3.36 -0.03 10.77
C SER A 98 -4.51 0.97 10.93
N ILE A 99 -5.45 0.70 11.85
CA ILE A 99 -6.54 1.62 12.20
C ILE A 99 -6.02 2.98 12.70
N LEU A 100 -5.00 2.99 13.57
CA LEU A 100 -4.38 4.24 14.05
C LEU A 100 -3.74 5.01 12.89
N PHE A 101 -3.07 4.33 11.98
CA PHE A 101 -2.57 4.95 10.75
C PHE A 101 -3.72 5.52 9.89
N SER A 102 -4.83 4.79 9.74
CA SER A 102 -6.04 5.23 9.05
C SER A 102 -6.63 6.51 9.66
N MET A 103 -6.57 6.63 10.98
CA MET A 103 -6.97 7.80 11.76
C MET A 103 -5.95 8.94 11.78
N ASN A 104 -4.88 8.85 10.97
CA ASN A 104 -3.81 9.84 10.88
C ASN A 104 -2.96 9.96 12.16
N ASP A 105 -2.81 8.87 12.90
CA ASP A 105 -1.90 8.73 14.05
C ASP A 105 -0.73 7.76 13.74
N PRO A 106 0.21 8.14 12.87
CA PRO A 106 1.36 7.30 12.55
C PRO A 106 2.30 7.08 13.75
N ARG A 107 2.34 8.01 14.71
CA ARG A 107 3.17 7.87 15.91
C ARG A 107 2.59 6.83 16.87
N GLY A 108 1.28 6.84 17.09
CA GLY A 108 0.58 5.82 17.87
C GLY A 108 0.71 4.44 17.24
N ALA A 109 0.57 4.34 15.91
CA ALA A 109 0.80 3.10 15.18
C ALA A 109 2.22 2.55 15.42
N LEU A 110 3.26 3.39 15.27
CA LEU A 110 4.65 2.98 15.49
C LEU A 110 4.95 2.62 16.95
N ALA A 111 4.41 3.36 17.92
CA ALA A 111 4.58 3.05 19.33
C ALA A 111 4.01 1.68 19.68
N LEU A 112 2.87 1.31 19.07
CA LEU A 112 2.26 -0.01 19.24
C LEU A 112 3.05 -1.13 18.55
N LEU A 113 3.57 -0.87 17.35
CA LEU A 113 4.27 -1.89 16.54
C LEU A 113 5.71 -2.16 16.99
N ALA A 114 6.42 -1.16 17.51
CA ALA A 114 7.86 -1.24 17.74
C ALA A 114 8.32 -2.48 18.53
N PRO A 115 7.69 -2.87 19.67
CA PRO A 115 8.11 -4.06 20.41
C PRO A 115 7.97 -5.37 19.60
N HIS A 116 6.94 -5.46 18.76
CA HIS A 116 6.64 -6.66 17.96
C HIS A 116 7.53 -6.77 16.73
N LEU A 117 7.86 -5.62 16.11
CA LEU A 117 8.84 -5.57 15.04
C LEU A 117 10.21 -6.05 15.56
N GLU A 118 10.63 -5.56 16.72
CA GLU A 118 11.92 -5.92 17.29
C GLU A 118 11.99 -7.40 17.69
N ALA A 119 10.98 -7.90 18.40
CA ALA A 119 10.89 -9.32 18.73
C ALA A 119 10.90 -10.21 17.47
N THR A 120 10.25 -9.78 16.38
CA THR A 120 10.25 -10.52 15.10
C THR A 120 11.64 -10.49 14.44
N ARG A 121 12.35 -9.35 14.48
CA ARG A 121 13.74 -9.26 13.99
C ARG A 121 14.69 -10.15 14.80
N GLU A 122 14.58 -10.14 16.12
CA GLU A 122 15.39 -11.00 16.99
C GLU A 122 15.11 -12.49 16.72
N TYR A 123 13.84 -12.87 16.58
CA TYR A 123 13.46 -14.23 16.23
C TYR A 123 14.04 -14.63 14.86
N ALA A 124 13.95 -13.76 13.87
CA ALA A 124 14.52 -13.99 12.53
C ALA A 124 16.05 -14.06 12.54
N ALA A 125 16.74 -13.30 13.40
CA ALA A 125 18.19 -13.34 13.55
C ALA A 125 18.70 -14.66 14.16
N ARG A 126 17.86 -15.39 14.90
CA ARG A 126 18.17 -16.72 15.45
C ARG A 126 17.94 -17.85 14.45
N GLN A 127 17.31 -17.58 13.31
CA GLN A 127 17.09 -18.59 12.27
C GLN A 127 18.32 -18.77 11.40
N ALA A 128 18.46 -19.97 10.81
CA ALA A 128 19.36 -20.16 9.68
C ALA A 128 18.96 -19.25 8.51
N ALA A 129 19.91 -18.93 7.62
CA ALA A 129 19.68 -18.01 6.49
C ALA A 129 18.43 -18.37 5.67
N ALA A 130 18.19 -19.67 5.41
CA ALA A 130 17.02 -20.15 4.68
C ALA A 130 15.67 -19.93 5.40
N GLY A 131 15.68 -19.81 6.74
CA GLY A 131 14.48 -19.61 7.56
C GLY A 131 14.20 -18.16 7.94
N ARG A 132 15.13 -17.24 7.66
CA ARG A 132 15.02 -15.83 8.07
C ARG A 132 13.80 -15.14 7.47
N ASN A 133 13.57 -15.27 6.17
CA ASN A 133 12.45 -14.59 5.50
C ASN A 133 11.09 -15.13 5.96
N LEU A 134 11.00 -16.44 6.23
CA LEU A 134 9.81 -17.04 6.83
C LEU A 134 9.53 -16.46 8.22
N ALA A 135 10.57 -16.30 9.05
CA ALA A 135 10.43 -15.70 10.37
C ALA A 135 9.97 -14.23 10.31
N LEU A 136 10.54 -13.42 9.42
CA LEU A 136 10.10 -12.04 9.18
C LEU A 136 8.65 -11.98 8.67
N GLY A 137 8.27 -12.90 7.78
CA GLY A 137 6.92 -13.01 7.24
C GLY A 137 5.84 -13.41 8.24
N THR A 138 6.20 -13.74 9.49
CA THR A 138 5.21 -13.91 10.57
C THR A 138 4.64 -12.58 11.08
N PHE A 139 5.07 -11.43 10.54
CA PHE A 139 4.54 -10.11 10.92
C PHE A 139 4.47 -9.12 9.76
N THR A 140 4.19 -9.59 8.55
CA THR A 140 4.20 -8.78 7.32
C THR A 140 3.35 -7.52 7.44
N GLU A 141 2.10 -7.63 7.89
CA GLU A 141 1.17 -6.49 8.06
C GLU A 141 1.79 -5.42 8.98
N GLY A 142 2.40 -5.83 10.10
CA GLY A 142 3.08 -4.92 11.02
C GLY A 142 4.26 -4.18 10.37
N PHE A 143 5.08 -4.86 9.57
CA PHE A 143 6.17 -4.21 8.83
C PHE A 143 5.64 -3.25 7.76
N VAL A 144 4.59 -3.62 7.03
CA VAL A 144 4.00 -2.75 6.00
C VAL A 144 3.40 -1.49 6.64
N THR A 145 2.57 -1.62 7.67
CA THR A 145 1.99 -0.46 8.38
C THR A 145 3.06 0.45 8.97
N ALA A 146 4.11 -0.11 9.60
CA ALA A 146 5.21 0.68 10.13
C ALA A 146 5.98 1.41 9.04
N THR A 147 6.16 0.78 7.87
CA THR A 147 6.79 1.42 6.72
C THR A 147 6.00 2.67 6.31
N PHE A 148 4.69 2.56 6.08
CA PHE A 148 3.87 3.71 5.70
C PHE A 148 3.79 4.78 6.79
N ALA A 149 3.74 4.40 8.06
CA ALA A 149 3.81 5.35 9.16
C ALA A 149 5.13 6.14 9.19
N GLN A 150 6.27 5.46 8.96
CA GLN A 150 7.59 6.09 8.85
C GLN A 150 7.71 6.97 7.61
N ILE A 151 7.17 6.53 6.48
CA ILE A 151 7.07 7.33 5.25
C ILE A 151 6.31 8.63 5.53
N GLN A 152 5.16 8.56 6.19
CA GLN A 152 4.35 9.74 6.50
C GLN A 152 5.06 10.71 7.44
N LEU A 153 5.90 10.20 8.34
CA LEU A 153 6.74 11.00 9.23
C LEU A 153 8.08 11.41 8.59
N GLU A 154 8.30 11.08 7.32
CA GLU A 154 9.54 11.34 6.58
C GLU A 154 10.80 10.73 7.23
N GLN A 155 10.61 9.65 7.99
CA GLN A 155 11.67 8.85 8.61
C GLN A 155 12.25 7.86 7.60
N TRP A 156 12.85 8.38 6.53
CA TRP A 156 13.19 7.62 5.32
C TRP A 156 14.10 6.42 5.57
N ARG A 157 15.13 6.57 6.42
CA ARG A 157 16.05 5.48 6.77
C ARG A 157 15.32 4.33 7.45
N ASP A 158 14.44 4.65 8.40
CA ASP A 158 13.68 3.65 9.14
C ASP A 158 12.62 3.01 8.23
N ALA A 159 11.96 3.78 7.36
CA ALA A 159 11.04 3.26 6.36
C ALA A 159 11.69 2.21 5.46
N ILE A 160 12.90 2.49 4.95
CA ILE A 160 13.66 1.52 4.12
C ILE A 160 14.05 0.29 4.93
N ALA A 161 14.51 0.46 6.18
CA ALA A 161 14.89 -0.65 7.04
C ALA A 161 13.69 -1.55 7.41
N THR A 162 12.52 -0.96 7.63
CA THR A 162 11.28 -1.70 7.89
C THR A 162 10.79 -2.39 6.62
N LEU A 163 10.79 -1.71 5.48
CA LEU A 163 10.41 -2.27 4.18
C LEU A 163 11.31 -3.46 3.79
N ALA A 164 12.61 -3.38 4.05
CA ALA A 164 13.54 -4.47 3.79
C ALA A 164 13.26 -5.73 4.64
N ASN A 165 12.57 -5.58 5.77
CA ASN A 165 12.14 -6.69 6.62
C ASN A 165 10.68 -7.11 6.37
N ALA A 166 9.93 -6.39 5.53
CA ALA A 166 8.60 -6.79 5.10
C ALA A 166 8.72 -7.94 4.11
N GLU A 167 8.61 -9.17 4.61
CA GLU A 167 8.71 -10.41 3.82
C GLU A 167 7.33 -11.06 3.72
N ALA A 168 6.97 -11.64 2.57
CA ALA A 168 5.71 -12.37 2.40
C ALA A 168 5.91 -13.60 1.50
N PRO A 169 6.70 -14.60 1.93
CA PRO A 169 7.07 -15.75 1.11
C PRO A 169 5.87 -16.60 0.66
N LEU A 170 4.72 -16.48 1.34
CA LEU A 170 3.48 -17.20 1.00
C LEU A 170 2.58 -16.44 0.02
N GLU A 171 2.79 -15.13 -0.18
CA GLU A 171 1.98 -14.29 -1.07
C GLU A 171 2.49 -14.28 -2.52
N GLY A 172 3.60 -14.97 -2.79
CA GLY A 172 4.16 -15.12 -4.12
C GLY A 172 4.94 -13.90 -4.61
N PRO A 173 5.29 -13.87 -5.92
CA PRO A 173 6.20 -12.86 -6.47
C PRO A 173 5.61 -11.44 -6.56
N SER A 174 4.28 -11.30 -6.58
CA SER A 174 3.59 -10.00 -6.70
C SER A 174 3.90 -9.08 -5.52
N PHE A 175 3.91 -9.61 -4.28
CA PHE A 175 4.24 -8.83 -3.09
C PHE A 175 5.62 -8.17 -3.19
N TYR A 176 6.62 -8.88 -3.72
CA TYR A 176 7.98 -8.33 -3.84
C TYR A 176 8.11 -7.29 -4.96
N ALA A 177 7.31 -7.41 -6.04
CA ALA A 177 7.20 -6.38 -7.06
C ALA A 177 6.55 -5.10 -6.48
N TYR A 178 5.47 -5.25 -5.71
CA TYR A 178 4.85 -4.17 -4.94
C TYR A 178 5.83 -3.53 -3.96
N ARG A 179 6.54 -4.32 -3.14
CA ARG A 179 7.56 -3.86 -2.19
C ARG A 179 8.64 -3.02 -2.88
N SER A 180 9.06 -3.45 -4.06
CA SER A 180 10.02 -2.73 -4.90
C SER A 180 9.49 -1.38 -5.37
N LEU A 181 8.18 -1.30 -5.66
CA LEU A 181 7.52 -0.07 -6.08
C LEU A 181 7.40 0.94 -4.92
N VAL A 182 7.10 0.45 -3.70
CA VAL A 182 7.16 1.27 -2.47
C VAL A 182 8.58 1.77 -2.21
N TYR A 183 9.61 0.95 -2.43
CA TYR A 183 11.01 1.39 -2.31
C TYR A 183 11.34 2.52 -3.30
N ARG A 184 10.94 2.40 -4.57
CA ARG A 184 11.08 3.48 -5.56
C ARG A 184 10.38 4.76 -5.10
N TYR A 185 9.20 4.64 -4.52
CA TYR A 185 8.48 5.77 -3.93
C TYR A 185 9.27 6.45 -2.80
N ILE A 186 9.83 5.69 -1.87
CA ILE A 186 10.64 6.25 -0.78
C ILE A 186 11.85 7.00 -1.33
N MET A 187 12.61 6.39 -2.25
CA MET A 187 13.83 7.00 -2.78
C MET A 187 13.55 8.31 -3.53
N SER A 188 12.46 8.39 -4.31
CA SER A 188 12.10 9.64 -5.01
C SER A 188 11.65 10.76 -4.08
N ARG A 189 11.01 10.39 -2.95
CA ARG A 189 10.58 11.32 -1.91
C ARG A 189 11.75 11.83 -1.08
N ALA A 190 12.66 10.94 -0.69
CA ALA A 190 13.78 11.25 0.16
C ALA A 190 14.84 12.10 -0.56
N LYS A 191 15.06 11.85 -1.86
CA LYS A 191 16.08 12.52 -2.69
C LYS A 191 17.48 12.48 -2.07
N ASP A 192 17.81 11.36 -1.44
CA ASP A 192 19.06 11.12 -0.73
C ASP A 192 19.63 9.75 -1.11
N ASP A 193 20.66 9.75 -1.94
CA ASP A 193 21.31 8.53 -2.44
C ASP A 193 22.06 7.77 -1.33
N THR A 194 22.32 8.39 -0.17
CA THR A 194 22.96 7.71 0.97
C THR A 194 22.02 6.72 1.66
N LEU A 195 20.74 6.72 1.30
CA LEU A 195 19.71 5.82 1.82
C LEU A 195 19.54 4.55 0.99
N VAL A 196 20.24 4.42 -0.15
CA VAL A 196 20.15 3.26 -1.03
C VAL A 196 20.35 1.96 -0.24
N ASN A 197 19.40 1.03 -0.40
CA ASN A 197 19.50 -0.32 0.12
C ASN A 197 19.80 -1.27 -1.04
N PRO A 198 21.00 -1.90 -1.09
CA PRO A 198 21.40 -2.72 -2.23
C PRO A 198 20.43 -3.86 -2.55
N GLN A 199 19.88 -4.53 -1.53
CA GLN A 199 18.96 -5.63 -1.73
C GLN A 199 17.63 -5.17 -2.36
N LEU A 200 17.08 -4.05 -1.89
CA LEU A 200 15.85 -3.49 -2.46
C LEU A 200 16.09 -2.90 -3.86
N GLU A 201 17.27 -2.36 -4.12
CA GLU A 201 17.69 -1.85 -5.43
C GLU A 201 17.79 -2.97 -6.47
N ASP A 202 18.44 -4.09 -6.10
CA ASP A 202 18.56 -5.29 -6.93
C ASP A 202 17.18 -5.87 -7.24
N MET A 203 16.30 -5.95 -6.23
CA MET A 203 14.92 -6.43 -6.40
C MET A 203 14.12 -5.52 -7.32
N ALA A 204 14.18 -4.20 -7.13
CA ALA A 204 13.46 -3.26 -7.99
C ALA A 204 13.95 -3.32 -9.45
N THR A 205 15.24 -3.54 -9.65
CA THR A 205 15.82 -3.77 -10.99
C THR A 205 15.34 -5.09 -11.59
N TYR A 206 15.36 -6.17 -10.80
CA TYR A 206 14.91 -7.50 -11.22
C TYR A 206 13.43 -7.49 -11.65
N TYR A 207 12.53 -6.95 -10.80
CA TYR A 207 11.10 -6.95 -11.09
C TYR A 207 10.73 -6.01 -12.25
N ALA A 208 11.43 -4.90 -12.45
CA ALA A 208 11.23 -4.06 -13.64
C ALA A 208 11.47 -4.82 -14.95
N GLN A 209 12.43 -5.75 -14.97
CA GLN A 209 12.80 -6.52 -16.17
C GLN A 209 11.95 -7.79 -16.34
N ASN A 210 11.62 -8.46 -15.22
CA ASN A 210 11.10 -9.82 -15.23
C ASN A 210 9.61 -9.92 -14.93
N ASP A 211 9.02 -8.96 -14.21
CA ASP A 211 7.58 -8.98 -13.95
C ASP A 211 6.79 -8.50 -15.18
N LYS A 212 5.84 -9.32 -15.62
CA LYS A 212 4.95 -9.05 -16.74
C LYS A 212 3.58 -8.54 -16.28
N GLY A 213 3.37 -8.46 -14.96
CA GLY A 213 2.20 -7.85 -14.35
C GLY A 213 2.28 -6.32 -14.32
N HIS A 214 1.23 -5.72 -13.77
CA HIS A 214 1.10 -4.26 -13.69
C HIS A 214 2.18 -3.62 -12.81
N TYR A 215 2.68 -4.29 -11.77
CA TYR A 215 3.81 -3.79 -10.96
C TYR A 215 5.10 -3.66 -11.77
N GLY A 216 5.46 -4.66 -12.59
CA GLY A 216 6.59 -4.57 -13.52
C GLY A 216 6.48 -3.39 -14.48
N ALA A 217 5.28 -3.16 -15.05
CA ALA A 217 5.01 -1.98 -15.88
C ALA A 217 5.19 -0.68 -15.10
N LEU A 218 4.68 -0.59 -13.87
CA LEU A 218 4.86 0.57 -13.00
C LEU A 218 6.33 0.78 -12.62
N LEU A 219 7.09 -0.26 -12.31
CA LEU A 219 8.52 -0.14 -12.00
C LEU A 219 9.31 0.44 -13.19
N ARG A 220 9.00 0.02 -14.42
CA ARG A 220 9.58 0.62 -15.64
C ARG A 220 9.14 2.07 -15.87
N MET A 221 7.90 2.43 -15.52
CA MET A 221 7.46 3.84 -15.51
C MET A 221 8.37 4.69 -14.63
N TRP A 222 8.70 4.17 -13.44
CA TRP A 222 9.58 4.84 -12.48
C TRP A 222 11.04 4.92 -12.95
N GLN A 223 11.43 4.15 -13.97
CA GLN A 223 12.71 4.27 -14.67
C GLN A 223 12.64 5.26 -15.87
N GLY A 224 11.47 5.83 -16.15
CA GLY A 224 11.27 6.83 -17.19
C GLY A 224 10.52 6.35 -18.44
N GLU A 225 10.15 5.06 -18.51
CA GLU A 225 9.38 4.52 -19.64
C GLU A 225 7.92 5.02 -19.62
N ASP A 226 7.27 5.12 -20.79
CA ASP A 226 5.83 5.43 -20.88
C ASP A 226 4.98 4.16 -20.92
N THR A 227 4.87 3.48 -19.77
CA THR A 227 4.14 2.21 -19.63
C THR A 227 2.70 2.37 -19.13
N ARG A 228 2.17 3.59 -19.05
CA ARG A 228 0.83 3.87 -18.49
C ARG A 228 -0.29 3.10 -19.21
N LYS A 229 -0.23 3.02 -20.54
CA LYS A 229 -1.20 2.25 -21.34
C LYS A 229 -1.08 0.75 -21.11
N GLU A 230 0.15 0.27 -20.94
CA GLU A 230 0.42 -1.15 -20.65
C GLU A 230 -0.14 -1.54 -19.27
N ALA A 231 0.18 -0.76 -18.23
CA ALA A 231 -0.36 -0.98 -16.88
C ALA A 231 -1.89 -0.98 -16.88
N ALA A 232 -2.52 -0.02 -17.57
CA ALA A 232 -3.98 0.03 -17.70
C ALA A 232 -4.56 -1.20 -18.43
N ALA A 233 -3.89 -1.70 -19.47
CA ALA A 233 -4.32 -2.89 -20.20
C ALA A 233 -4.20 -4.15 -19.33
N LEU A 234 -3.13 -4.30 -18.56
CA LEU A 234 -2.93 -5.43 -17.64
C LEU A 234 -3.99 -5.44 -16.52
N ILE A 235 -4.29 -4.27 -15.94
CA ILE A 235 -5.37 -4.14 -14.94
C ILE A 235 -6.75 -4.39 -15.56
N GLY A 236 -6.93 -4.00 -16.83
CA GLY A 236 -8.16 -4.27 -17.59
C GLY A 236 -8.45 -5.77 -17.80
N GLN A 237 -7.46 -6.66 -17.64
CA GLN A 237 -7.63 -8.11 -17.72
C GLN A 237 -8.10 -8.73 -16.38
N MET A 238 -8.02 -7.98 -15.28
CA MET A 238 -8.48 -8.39 -13.96
C MET A 238 -9.99 -8.16 -13.83
N SER A 239 -10.59 -8.67 -12.74
CA SER A 239 -12.01 -8.45 -12.45
C SER A 239 -12.30 -8.32 -10.96
N GLY A 240 -13.47 -7.77 -10.60
CA GLY A 240 -13.93 -7.68 -9.22
C GLY A 240 -13.03 -6.83 -8.32
N SER A 241 -12.82 -7.25 -7.08
CA SER A 241 -12.00 -6.52 -6.09
C SER A 241 -10.53 -6.42 -6.50
N GLU A 242 -9.98 -7.49 -7.09
CA GLU A 242 -8.58 -7.52 -7.55
C GLU A 242 -8.29 -6.40 -8.56
N GLN A 243 -9.20 -6.21 -9.53
CA GLN A 243 -9.05 -5.12 -10.50
C GLN A 243 -9.06 -3.76 -9.81
N GLN A 244 -9.94 -3.55 -8.83
CA GLN A 244 -10.09 -2.25 -8.17
C GLN A 244 -8.92 -1.95 -7.22
N GLU A 245 -8.36 -2.96 -6.55
CA GLU A 245 -7.11 -2.87 -5.77
C GLU A 245 -5.94 -2.49 -6.69
N ALA A 246 -5.70 -3.26 -7.75
CA ALA A 246 -4.60 -2.98 -8.69
C ALA A 246 -4.74 -1.62 -9.38
N PHE A 247 -5.97 -1.23 -9.74
CA PHE A 247 -6.28 0.08 -10.31
C PHE A 247 -5.86 1.23 -9.40
N ALA A 248 -6.11 1.07 -8.12
CA ALA A 248 -5.83 2.07 -7.12
C ALA A 248 -4.37 2.23 -6.76
N GLU A 249 -3.67 1.11 -6.57
CA GLU A 249 -2.23 1.14 -6.37
C GLU A 249 -1.54 1.76 -7.59
N ALA A 250 -1.99 1.41 -8.80
CA ALA A 250 -1.49 2.01 -10.02
C ALA A 250 -1.75 3.52 -10.09
N LEU A 251 -2.94 3.98 -9.68
CA LEU A 251 -3.26 5.40 -9.59
C LEU A 251 -2.37 6.13 -8.57
N PHE A 252 -2.22 5.58 -7.36
CA PHE A 252 -1.36 6.16 -6.33
C PHE A 252 0.09 6.28 -6.81
N HIS A 253 0.68 5.21 -7.34
CA HIS A 253 2.07 5.22 -7.79
C HIS A 253 2.27 6.07 -9.05
N SER A 254 1.29 6.12 -9.96
CA SER A 254 1.33 7.03 -11.12
C SER A 254 1.23 8.49 -10.71
N ALA A 255 0.37 8.82 -9.74
CA ALA A 255 0.22 10.16 -9.21
C ALA A 255 1.49 10.61 -8.48
N ALA A 256 2.07 9.72 -7.66
CA ALA A 256 3.32 9.96 -6.97
C ALA A 256 4.48 10.19 -7.95
N TYR A 257 4.58 9.38 -9.00
CA TYR A 257 5.58 9.58 -10.06
C TYR A 257 5.40 10.94 -10.75
N ALA A 258 4.17 11.27 -11.15
CA ALA A 258 3.85 12.56 -11.77
C ALA A 258 4.27 13.73 -10.86
N LYS A 259 3.91 13.69 -9.57
CA LYS A 259 4.22 14.76 -8.61
C LYS A 259 5.70 14.85 -8.27
N PHE A 260 6.30 13.77 -7.79
CA PHE A 260 7.61 13.81 -7.14
C PHE A 260 8.78 13.62 -8.10
N VAL A 261 8.55 12.96 -9.24
CA VAL A 261 9.58 12.73 -10.27
C VAL A 261 9.42 13.70 -11.44
N LYS A 262 8.20 13.89 -11.96
CA LYS A 262 7.96 14.76 -13.12
C LYS A 262 7.68 16.23 -12.77
N GLY A 263 7.36 16.53 -11.51
CA GLY A 263 6.94 17.88 -11.09
C GLY A 263 5.56 18.28 -11.60
N ASP A 264 4.74 17.32 -12.05
CA ASP A 264 3.40 17.53 -12.61
C ASP A 264 2.33 17.29 -11.54
N ALA A 265 2.11 18.31 -10.71
CA ALA A 265 1.11 18.28 -9.64
C ALA A 265 -0.34 18.23 -10.17
N ALA A 266 -0.60 18.75 -11.37
CA ALA A 266 -1.96 18.77 -11.94
C ALA A 266 -2.39 17.36 -12.37
N SER A 267 -1.49 16.61 -13.02
CA SER A 267 -1.74 15.21 -13.34
C SER A 267 -1.89 14.36 -12.08
N ALA A 268 -1.06 14.59 -11.06
CA ALA A 268 -1.18 13.88 -9.78
C ALA A 268 -2.54 14.12 -9.11
N ARG A 269 -3.03 15.38 -9.09
CA ARG A 269 -4.35 15.71 -8.55
C ARG A 269 -5.48 15.05 -9.34
N THR A 270 -5.38 15.01 -10.67
CA THR A 270 -6.39 14.34 -11.50
C THR A 270 -6.45 12.83 -11.22
N MET A 271 -5.31 12.19 -10.95
CA MET A 271 -5.27 10.78 -10.58
C MET A 271 -5.83 10.56 -9.17
N LEU A 272 -5.57 11.46 -8.22
CA LEU A 272 -6.22 11.43 -6.90
C LEU A 272 -7.75 11.59 -7.00
N ASP A 273 -8.24 12.45 -7.87
CA ASP A 273 -9.69 12.60 -8.09
C ASP A 273 -10.33 11.30 -8.62
N LYS A 274 -9.62 10.55 -9.48
CA LYS A 274 -10.03 9.22 -9.92
C LYS A 274 -9.96 8.19 -8.80
N LEU A 275 -8.93 8.27 -7.97
CA LEU A 275 -8.74 7.42 -6.80
C LEU A 275 -9.92 7.58 -5.82
N ASN A 276 -10.41 8.80 -5.65
CA ASN A 276 -11.55 9.09 -4.79
C ASN A 276 -12.88 8.47 -5.28
N GLN A 277 -12.99 8.10 -6.57
CA GLN A 277 -14.19 7.41 -7.09
C GLN A 277 -14.31 5.98 -6.55
N VAL A 278 -13.20 5.40 -6.08
CA VAL A 278 -13.14 4.04 -5.54
C VAL A 278 -12.92 4.03 -4.03
N ALA A 279 -12.99 5.19 -3.38
CA ALA A 279 -12.72 5.37 -1.96
C ALA A 279 -14.00 5.51 -1.11
N PRO A 280 -13.96 5.17 0.19
CA PRO A 280 -12.86 4.49 0.92
C PRO A 280 -13.05 2.97 0.94
N TYR A 281 -12.29 2.14 0.19
CA TYR A 281 -12.58 0.70 0.17
C TYR A 281 -11.34 -0.24 0.02
N GLY A 282 -10.32 -0.10 0.90
CA GLY A 282 -9.37 -1.22 1.19
C GLY A 282 -7.85 -1.17 0.86
N SER A 283 -7.14 -0.05 1.03
CA SER A 283 -5.67 -0.03 0.86
C SER A 283 -5.04 1.16 1.58
N ILE A 284 -3.81 0.98 2.05
CA ILE A 284 -3.05 1.97 2.80
C ILE A 284 -2.60 3.14 1.90
N GLU A 285 -2.39 2.88 0.62
CA GLU A 285 -2.05 3.83 -0.45
C GLU A 285 -3.17 4.86 -0.67
N TRP A 286 -4.43 4.45 -0.52
CA TRP A 286 -5.57 5.37 -0.63
C TRP A 286 -5.55 6.42 0.47
N ILE A 287 -5.50 5.93 1.71
CA ILE A 287 -5.50 6.78 2.90
C ILE A 287 -4.29 7.71 2.87
N TYR A 288 -3.14 7.16 2.51
CA TYR A 288 -1.92 7.93 2.43
C TYR A 288 -1.93 8.92 1.25
N GLY A 289 -2.44 8.51 0.09
CA GLY A 289 -2.56 9.33 -1.11
C GLY A 289 -3.32 10.64 -0.87
N GLN A 290 -4.42 10.60 -0.12
CA GLN A 290 -5.18 11.79 0.27
C GLN A 290 -4.38 12.82 1.08
N ARG A 291 -3.31 12.38 1.75
CA ARG A 291 -2.47 13.23 2.60
C ARG A 291 -1.32 13.87 1.82
N VAL A 292 -0.86 13.23 0.73
CA VAL A 292 0.43 13.57 0.11
C VAL A 292 0.39 13.85 -1.39
N LEU A 293 -0.69 13.53 -2.11
CA LEU A 293 -0.84 13.79 -3.54
C LEU A 293 -1.60 15.09 -3.77
#